data_AF-A0A3B8LC47-F1
#
_entry.id   AF-A0A3B8LC47-F1
#
_cell.length_a   1.000
_cell.length_b   1.000
_cell.length_c   1.000
_cell.angle_alpha   90.00
_cell.angle_beta   90.00
_cell.angle_gamma   90.00
#
_symmetry.space_group_name_H-M   'P 1'
#
loop_
_entity.id
_entity.type
_entity.pdbx_description
1 polymer ?
#
loop_
_entity_poly.entity_id
_entity_poly.type
_entity_poly.pdbx_seq_one_letter_code
_entity_poly.pdbx_strand_id
1 'polypeptide(L)'
;MTTQTPKGLWRLLDVLLDCSVFGAYTHIGYLFRKRFFDPKDIPEDLSGLDIMVTGANAGLGFATTKALARRGAHVIMACRNASRAESARDAILQEHPDANISVEIVDVSVLADVRRCCTRLKE
;
A
#
# COMPACT_ATOMS: atom_id res chain seq x y z
N MET A 1 18.52 -10.28 -8.92
CA MET A 1 18.52 -10.37 -10.40
C MET A 1 17.30 -9.62 -10.91
N THR A 2 17.55 -8.59 -11.71
CA THR A 2 16.65 -7.60 -12.34
C THR A 2 15.20 -8.03 -12.59
N THR A 3 14.25 -7.32 -11.97
CA THR A 3 12.87 -7.21 -12.47
C THR A 3 12.92 -6.48 -13.82
N GLN A 4 12.88 -7.22 -14.92
CA GLN A 4 12.73 -6.61 -16.23
C GLN A 4 11.28 -6.11 -16.35
N THR A 5 11.09 -4.83 -16.04
CA THR A 5 9.92 -4.09 -16.53
C THR A 5 9.89 -4.27 -18.05
N PRO A 6 8.80 -4.76 -18.66
CA PRO A 6 8.78 -5.00 -20.09
C PRO A 6 8.91 -3.66 -20.83
N LYS A 7 10.07 -3.45 -21.48
CA LYS A 7 10.41 -2.21 -22.17
C LYS A 7 9.61 -2.08 -23.47
N GLY A 8 9.00 -0.91 -23.70
CA GLY A 8 8.38 -0.54 -24.98
C GLY A 8 6.89 -0.86 -25.08
N LEU A 9 6.53 -1.80 -25.95
CA LEU A 9 5.15 -2.08 -26.39
C LEU A 9 4.19 -2.42 -25.24
N TRP A 10 4.66 -3.18 -24.25
CA TRP A 10 3.87 -3.53 -23.07
C TRP A 10 3.50 -2.32 -22.22
N ARG A 11 4.44 -1.37 -22.04
CA ARG A 11 4.17 -0.13 -21.33
C ARG A 11 3.16 0.74 -22.07
N LEU A 12 3.19 0.75 -23.40
CA LEU A 12 2.19 1.45 -24.22
C LEU A 12 0.81 0.79 -24.08
N LEU A 13 0.74 -0.55 -24.11
CA LEU A 13 -0.49 -1.29 -23.87
C LEU A 13 -1.04 -1.05 -22.46
N ASP A 14 -0.19 -1.02 -21.43
CA ASP A 14 -0.60 -0.70 -20.06
C ASP A 14 -1.19 0.71 -19.97
N VAL A 15 -0.54 1.71 -20.59
CA VAL A 15 -1.04 3.09 -20.64
C VAL A 15 -2.39 3.15 -21.35
N LEU A 16 -2.55 2.46 -22.48
CA LEU A 16 -3.83 2.41 -23.20
C LEU A 16 -4.93 1.72 -22.39
N LEU A 17 -4.60 0.62 -21.70
CA LEU A 17 -5.53 -0.09 -20.81
C LEU A 17 -5.94 0.76 -19.60
N ASP A 18 -4.99 1.48 -18.98
CA ASP A 18 -5.27 2.42 -17.89
C ASP A 18 -6.11 3.61 -18.35
N CYS A 19 -5.79 4.20 -19.50
CA CYS A 19 -6.58 5.30 -20.08
C CYS A 19 -8.00 4.89 -20.45
N SER A 20 -8.24 3.61 -20.77
CA SER A 20 -9.57 3.12 -21.14
C SER A 20 -10.54 2.99 -19.96
N VAL A 21 -10.05 3.05 -18.71
CA VAL A 21 -10.77 2.80 -17.44
C VAL A 21 -11.32 1.36 -17.30
N PHE A 22 -11.87 0.79 -18.37
CA PHE A 22 -12.39 -0.57 -18.46
C PHE A 22 -11.33 -1.63 -18.15
N GLY A 23 -10.11 -1.47 -18.66
CA GLY A 23 -8.99 -2.39 -18.44
C GLY A 23 -8.37 -2.32 -17.04
N ALA A 24 -8.68 -1.28 -16.26
CA ALA A 24 -7.98 -0.99 -15.01
C ALA A 24 -8.81 -1.26 -13.76
N TYR A 25 -10.01 -0.69 -13.66
CA TYR A 25 -10.78 -0.66 -12.40
C TYR A 25 -12.02 -1.55 -12.41
N THR A 26 -12.28 -2.28 -13.50
CA THR A 26 -13.38 -3.24 -13.55
C THR A 26 -12.94 -4.62 -13.04
N HIS A 27 -13.92 -5.45 -12.68
CA HIS A 27 -13.67 -6.84 -12.31
C HIS A 27 -12.92 -7.62 -13.41
N ILE A 28 -13.21 -7.34 -14.69
CA ILE A 28 -12.53 -7.95 -15.83
C ILE A 28 -11.06 -7.52 -15.89
N GLY A 29 -10.79 -6.23 -15.70
CA GLY A 29 -9.43 -5.69 -15.60
C GLY A 29 -8.61 -6.35 -14.49
N TYR A 30 -9.21 -6.50 -13.29
CA TYR A 30 -8.58 -7.20 -12.17
C TYR A 30 -8.25 -8.67 -12.51
N LEU A 31 -9.19 -9.43 -13.09
CA LEU A 31 -8.98 -10.83 -13.44
C LEU A 31 -7.83 -11.01 -14.45
N PHE A 32 -7.74 -10.12 -15.43
CA PHE A 32 -6.64 -10.12 -16.40
C PHE A 32 -5.30 -9.81 -15.73
N ARG A 33 -5.22 -8.72 -14.96
CA ARG A 33 -3.97 -8.30 -14.29
C ARG A 33 -3.49 -9.29 -13.23
N LYS A 34 -4.41 -9.93 -12.50
CA LYS A 34 -4.07 -10.96 -11.50
C LYS A 34 -3.28 -12.12 -12.12
N ARG A 35 -3.54 -12.48 -13.39
CA ARG A 35 -2.82 -13.56 -14.08
C ARG A 35 -1.33 -13.27 -14.25
N PHE A 36 -0.96 -12.00 -14.32
CA PHE A 36 0.42 -11.54 -14.58
C PHE A 36 1.13 -11.04 -13.32
N PHE A 37 0.48 -11.10 -12.16
CA PHE A 37 1.10 -10.73 -10.89
C PHE A 37 1.93 -11.92 -10.36
N ASP A 38 3.26 -11.74 -10.29
CA ASP A 38 4.13 -12.69 -9.59
C ASP A 38 4.36 -12.18 -8.16
N PRO A 39 3.95 -12.92 -7.11
CA PRO A 39 4.24 -12.55 -5.73
C PRO A 39 5.73 -12.31 -5.44
N LYS A 40 6.65 -12.86 -6.24
CA LYS A 40 8.10 -12.64 -6.15
C LYS A 40 8.55 -11.25 -6.58
N ASP A 41 7.69 -10.47 -7.23
CA ASP A 41 7.99 -9.08 -7.59
C ASP A 41 8.05 -8.17 -6.36
N ILE A 42 7.43 -8.59 -5.24
CA ILE A 42 7.55 -7.90 -3.95
C ILE A 42 8.82 -8.42 -3.26
N PRO A 43 9.77 -7.54 -2.87
CA PRO A 43 10.94 -7.96 -2.10
C PRO A 43 10.53 -8.75 -0.85
N GLU A 44 11.29 -9.81 -0.54
CA GLU A 44 11.07 -10.65 0.67
C GLU A 44 11.34 -9.86 1.95
N ASP A 45 12.36 -8.99 1.94
CA ASP A 45 12.77 -8.15 3.05
C ASP A 45 12.62 -6.67 2.70
N LEU A 46 11.89 -5.96 3.56
CA LEU A 46 11.64 -4.52 3.48
C LEU A 46 12.14 -3.81 4.75
N SER A 47 12.97 -4.47 5.55
CA SER A 47 13.56 -3.92 6.77
C SER A 47 14.35 -2.64 6.47
N GLY A 48 14.22 -1.64 7.34
CA GLY A 48 14.84 -0.32 7.15
C GLY A 48 14.10 0.62 6.19
N LEU A 49 12.95 0.20 5.64
CA LEU A 49 12.08 1.08 4.85
C LEU A 49 10.89 1.57 5.67
N ASP A 50 10.63 2.88 5.58
CA ASP A 50 9.40 3.51 6.05
C ASP A 50 8.39 3.58 4.89
N ILE A 51 7.22 2.97 5.07
CA ILE A 51 6.18 2.91 4.03
C ILE A 51 4.85 3.41 4.59
N MET A 52 4.34 4.51 4.03
CA MET A 52 3.04 5.04 4.41
C MET A 52 1.93 4.48 3.53
N VAL A 53 0.89 3.91 4.15
CA VAL A 53 -0.30 3.39 3.48
C VAL A 53 -1.51 4.25 3.85
N THR A 54 -2.17 4.86 2.86
CA THR A 54 -3.41 5.61 3.07
C THR A 54 -4.61 4.67 3.06
N GLY A 55 -5.62 4.96 3.89
CA GLY A 55 -6.77 4.05 4.04
C GLY A 55 -6.38 2.67 4.58
N ALA A 56 -5.30 2.61 5.37
CA ALA A 56 -4.67 1.39 5.84
C ALA A 56 -5.54 0.51 6.75
N ASN A 57 -6.66 1.02 7.26
CA ASN A 57 -7.48 0.34 8.26
C ASN A 57 -8.52 -0.65 7.67
N ALA A 58 -8.68 -0.73 6.34
CA ALA A 58 -9.65 -1.63 5.72
C ALA A 58 -9.29 -2.05 4.29
N GLY A 59 -9.96 -3.09 3.79
CA GLY A 59 -9.90 -3.50 2.38
C GLY A 59 -8.47 -3.74 1.88
N LEU A 60 -8.15 -3.15 0.72
CA LEU A 60 -6.83 -3.26 0.11
C LEU A 60 -5.73 -2.62 0.94
N GLY A 61 -6.02 -1.49 1.61
CA GLY A 61 -5.06 -0.82 2.49
C GLY A 61 -4.64 -1.72 3.65
N PHE A 62 -5.60 -2.39 4.31
CA PHE A 62 -5.32 -3.34 5.37
C PHE A 62 -4.48 -4.53 4.90
N ALA A 63 -4.87 -5.16 3.78
CA ALA A 63 -4.12 -6.27 3.21
C ALA A 63 -2.69 -5.86 2.82
N THR A 64 -2.51 -4.63 2.33
CA THR A 64 -1.21 -4.06 1.96
C THR A 64 -0.36 -3.83 3.20
N THR A 65 -0.90 -3.16 4.22
CA THR A 65 -0.22 -2.93 5.52
C THR A 65 0.27 -4.25 6.11
N LYS A 66 -0.60 -5.27 6.19
CA LYS A 66 -0.24 -6.59 6.69
C LYS A 66 0.88 -7.24 5.88
N ALA A 67 0.80 -7.18 4.55
CA ALA A 67 1.80 -7.78 3.68
C ALA A 67 3.17 -7.10 3.78
N LEU A 68 3.21 -5.78 3.94
CA LEU A 68 4.43 -5.00 4.13
C LEU A 68 5.03 -5.22 5.51
N ALA A 69 4.21 -5.18 6.55
CA ALA A 69 4.63 -5.35 7.94
C ALA A 69 5.20 -6.76 8.19
N ARG A 70 4.59 -7.80 7.60
CA ARG A 70 5.12 -9.17 7.61
C ARG A 70 6.53 -9.29 7.01
N ARG A 71 6.92 -8.37 6.13
CA ARG A 71 8.23 -8.32 5.47
C ARG A 71 9.23 -7.39 6.17
N GLY A 72 8.91 -6.93 7.38
CA GLY A 72 9.81 -6.14 8.22
C GLY A 72 9.84 -4.64 7.92
N ALA A 73 8.99 -4.13 7.02
CA ALA A 73 8.86 -2.69 6.83
C ALA A 73 8.30 -2.01 8.10
N HIS A 74 8.73 -0.78 8.36
CA HIS A 74 7.98 0.11 9.24
C HIS A 74 6.81 0.68 8.46
N VAL A 75 5.58 0.28 8.84
CA VAL A 75 4.38 0.71 8.12
C VAL A 75 3.66 1.82 8.88
N ILE A 76 3.53 2.97 8.24
CA ILE A 76 2.79 4.13 8.77
C ILE A 76 1.36 4.07 8.24
N MET A 77 0.41 3.76 9.10
CA MET A 77 -1.02 3.67 8.78
C MET A 77 -1.67 5.05 8.78
N ALA A 78 -1.77 5.67 7.60
CA ALA A 78 -2.44 6.96 7.42
C ALA A 78 -3.96 6.78 7.33
N CYS A 79 -4.67 7.15 8.40
CA CYS A 79 -6.11 6.92 8.57
C CYS A 79 -6.85 8.17 9.08
N ARG A 80 -8.17 8.25 8.84
CA ARG A 80 -9.00 9.36 9.35
C ARG A 80 -9.56 9.12 10.75
N ASN A 81 -9.78 7.86 11.13
CA ASN A 81 -10.40 7.49 12.40
C ASN A 81 -9.42 6.67 13.23
N ALA A 82 -9.01 7.21 14.38
CA ALA A 82 -8.04 6.58 15.26
C ALA A 82 -8.50 5.21 15.75
N SER A 83 -9.70 5.09 16.33
CA SER A 83 -10.21 3.82 16.86
C SER A 83 -10.20 2.68 15.83
N ARG A 84 -10.61 2.95 14.59
CA ARG A 84 -10.57 1.95 13.51
C ARG A 84 -9.15 1.62 13.07
N ALA A 85 -8.25 2.60 13.06
CA ALA A 85 -6.85 2.37 12.71
C ALA A 85 -6.13 1.54 13.77
N GLU A 86 -6.33 1.86 15.05
CA GLU A 86 -5.81 1.11 16.19
C GLU A 86 -6.32 -0.34 16.17
N SER A 87 -7.63 -0.55 15.98
CA SER A 87 -8.20 -1.90 15.88
C SER A 87 -7.59 -2.72 14.74
N ALA A 88 -7.32 -2.07 13.60
CA ALA A 88 -6.68 -2.70 12.45
C ALA A 88 -5.19 -3.00 12.72
N ARG A 89 -4.46 -2.09 13.37
CA ARG A 89 -3.08 -2.34 13.82
C ARG A 89 -3.03 -3.54 14.73
N ASP A 90 -3.89 -3.59 15.74
CA ASP A 90 -3.91 -4.66 16.74
C ASP A 90 -4.24 -6.02 16.10
N ALA A 91 -5.15 -6.06 15.13
CA ALA A 91 -5.42 -7.27 14.35
C ALA A 91 -4.18 -7.77 13.58
N ILE A 92 -3.36 -6.86 13.05
CA ILE A 92 -2.10 -7.24 12.39
C ILE A 92 -1.07 -7.72 13.42
N LEU A 93 -0.94 -7.04 14.56
CA LEU A 93 0.00 -7.41 15.62
C LEU A 93 -0.35 -8.75 16.27
N GLN A 94 -1.63 -9.15 16.32
CA GLN A 94 -2.03 -10.49 16.76
C GLN A 94 -1.46 -11.60 15.86
N GLU A 95 -1.34 -11.35 14.56
CA GLU A 95 -0.79 -12.31 13.59
C GLU A 95 0.73 -12.16 13.40
N HIS A 96 1.25 -10.95 13.59
CA HIS A 96 2.66 -10.58 13.41
C HIS A 96 3.12 -9.72 14.60
N PRO A 97 3.44 -10.33 15.77
CA PRO A 97 3.76 -9.60 17.00
C PRO A 97 4.97 -8.67 16.88
N ASP A 98 5.93 -9.02 16.03
CA ASP A 98 7.17 -8.25 15.81
C ASP A 98 7.03 -7.17 14.72
N ALA A 99 5.83 -6.99 14.16
CA ALA A 99 5.60 -6.01 13.11
C ALA A 99 5.76 -4.57 13.64
N ASN A 100 6.52 -3.75 12.91
CA ASN A 100 6.69 -2.34 13.22
C ASN A 100 5.61 -1.50 12.52
N ILE A 101 4.60 -1.04 13.28
CA ILE A 101 3.46 -0.31 12.72
C ILE A 101 3.14 0.91 13.58
N SER A 102 3.10 2.09 12.95
CA SER A 102 2.65 3.34 13.56
C SER A 102 1.33 3.79 12.94
N VAL A 103 0.53 4.56 13.69
CA VAL A 103 -0.75 5.10 13.21
C VAL A 103 -0.62 6.62 13.11
N GLU A 104 -0.91 7.14 11.92
CA GLU A 104 -0.96 8.59 11.67
C GLU A 104 -2.39 9.01 11.32
N ILE A 105 -2.90 9.99 12.07
CA ILE A 105 -4.23 10.55 11.81
C ILE A 105 -4.10 11.68 10.80
N VAL A 106 -4.67 11.44 9.62
CA VAL A 106 -4.67 12.40 8.51
C VAL A 106 -5.89 12.22 7.63
N ASP A 107 -6.53 13.35 7.31
CA ASP A 107 -7.52 13.44 6.25
C ASP A 107 -6.87 13.91 4.95
N VAL A 108 -6.63 12.96 4.05
CA VAL A 108 -6.03 13.22 2.74
C VAL A 108 -6.89 14.07 1.80
N SER A 109 -8.17 14.29 2.14
CA SER A 109 -9.02 15.25 1.42
C SER A 109 -8.74 16.72 1.81
N VAL A 110 -8.02 16.95 2.92
CA VAL A 110 -7.67 18.28 3.43
C VAL A 110 -6.18 18.52 3.28
N LEU A 111 -5.78 19.30 2.26
CA LEU A 111 -4.36 19.55 1.96
C LEU A 111 -3.56 20.20 3.10
N ALA A 112 -4.22 20.99 3.95
CA ALA A 112 -3.57 21.55 5.14
C ALA A 112 -3.21 20.45 6.16
N ASP A 113 -4.03 19.40 6.24
CA ASP A 113 -3.79 18.27 7.14
C ASP A 113 -2.68 17.37 6.62
N VAL A 114 -2.65 17.12 5.31
CA VAL A 114 -1.53 16.45 4.63
C VAL A 114 -0.21 17.16 4.92
N ARG A 115 -0.17 18.50 4.81
CA ARG A 115 1.03 19.28 5.13
C ARG A 115 1.47 19.12 6.58
N ARG A 116 0.54 19.16 7.54
CA ARG A 116 0.85 18.93 8.96
C ARG A 116 1.40 17.53 9.22
N CYS A 117 0.79 16.51 8.61
CA CYS A 117 1.28 15.13 8.69
C CYS A 117 2.71 15.01 8.15
N CYS A 118 2.99 15.58 6.97
CA CYS A 118 4.34 15.59 6.41
C CYS A 118 5.37 16.33 7.27
N THR A 119 4.97 17.35 8.05
CA THR A 119 5.87 17.99 9.00
C THR A 119 6.21 17.05 10.16
N ARG A 120 5.21 16.38 10.76
CA ARG A 120 5.44 15.42 11.85
C ARG A 120 6.33 14.24 11.45
N LEU A 121 6.22 13.77 10.20
CA LEU A 121 7.00 12.64 9.69
C LEU A 121 8.46 12.98 9.32
N LYS A 122 8.83 14.26 9.29
CA LYS A 122 10.20 14.71 8.98
C LYS A 122 11.07 14.88 10.23
N GLU A 123 10.46 14.86 11.40
CA GLU A 123 11.12 14.93 12.71
C GLU A 123 11.65 13.55 13.11
#